data_AF-A0A3R9X956-F1
#
_entry.id   AF-A0A3R9X956-F1
#
_cell.length_a   1.000
_cell.length_b   1.000
_cell.length_c   1.000
_cell.angle_alpha   90.00
_cell.angle_beta   90.00
_cell.angle_gamma   90.00
#
_symmetry.space_group_name_H-M   'P 1'
#
loop_
_entity.id
_entity.type
_entity.pdbx_description
1 polymer ?
#
loop_
_entity_poly.entity_id
_entity_poly.type
_entity_poly.pdbx_seq_one_letter_code
_entity_poly.pdbx_strand_id
1 'polypeptide(L)'
;MTADQAIDLLHKSPGAYTTPEQIRALAARVNADATGRLTVLYSGGVGKGVWSNDIIKGMVAAGEDVRVINKSEAARFMESKDFYSAVAKAHGIPVEPLIA
;
A
#
# COMPACT_ATOMS: atom_id res chain seq x y z
N MET A 1 -0.45 9.91 -9.40
CA MET A 1 1.03 9.88 -9.27
C MET A 1 1.50 8.44 -9.08
N THR A 2 2.77 8.14 -9.34
CA THR A 2 3.38 6.85 -9.00
C THR A 2 3.74 6.79 -7.51
N ALA A 3 4.05 5.60 -6.99
CA ALA A 3 4.53 5.43 -5.63
C ALA A 3 5.87 6.15 -5.43
N ASP A 4 6.81 6.06 -6.38
CA ASP A 4 8.12 6.72 -6.27
C ASP A 4 7.98 8.24 -6.19
N GLN A 5 7.05 8.82 -6.97
CA GLN A 5 6.76 10.26 -6.89
C GLN A 5 6.21 10.66 -5.51
N ALA A 6 5.39 9.81 -4.90
CA ALA A 6 4.83 10.07 -3.57
C ALA A 6 5.90 9.92 -2.47
N ILE A 7 6.78 8.91 -2.58
CA ILE A 7 7.92 8.71 -1.68
C ILE A 7 8.88 9.90 -1.76
N ASP A 8 9.20 10.34 -2.98
CA ASP A 8 10.02 11.53 -3.21
C ASP A 8 9.45 12.78 -2.54
N LEU A 9 8.13 12.95 -2.55
CA LEU A 9 7.46 14.08 -1.89
C LEU A 9 7.63 14.03 -0.37
N LEU A 10 7.53 12.84 0.25
CA LEU A 10 7.78 12.67 1.69
C LEU A 10 9.20 13.11 2.08
N HIS A 11 10.20 12.84 1.22
CA HIS A 11 11.59 13.21 1.47
C HIS A 11 11.89 14.68 1.18
N LYS A 12 11.40 15.21 0.06
CA LYS A 12 11.71 16.57 -0.41
C LYS A 12 10.97 17.65 0.37
N SER A 13 9.82 17.32 0.96
CA SER A 13 8.95 18.27 1.65
C SER A 13 8.50 17.76 3.03
N PRO A 14 9.43 17.50 3.97
CA PRO A 14 9.08 16.88 5.26
C PRO A 14 8.17 17.75 6.13
N GLY A 15 8.13 19.07 5.90
CA GLY A 15 7.21 19.99 6.58
C GLY A 15 5.79 20.00 6.02
N ALA A 16 5.54 19.39 4.85
CA ALA A 16 4.22 19.36 4.21
C ALA A 16 3.38 18.13 4.63
N TYR A 17 4.00 17.15 5.30
CA TYR A 17 3.40 15.85 5.65
C TYR A 17 3.63 15.53 7.14
N THR A 18 3.20 16.44 8.01
CA THR A 18 3.38 16.31 9.47
C THR A 18 2.14 15.80 10.17
N THR A 19 0.96 15.81 9.53
CA THR A 19 -0.29 15.31 10.12
C THR A 19 -0.82 14.06 9.40
N PRO A 20 -1.61 13.22 10.09
CA PRO A 20 -2.23 12.05 9.48
C PRO A 20 -3.11 12.40 8.27
N GLU A 21 -3.80 13.54 8.30
CA GLU A 21 -4.67 14.02 7.22
C GLU A 21 -3.85 14.37 5.97
N GLN A 22 -2.69 15.01 6.14
CA GLN A 22 -1.81 15.36 5.02
C GLN A 22 -1.24 14.10 4.35
N ILE A 23 -0.86 13.10 5.14
CA ILE A 23 -0.34 11.83 4.63
C ILE A 23 -1.46 11.06 3.90
N ARG A 24 -2.68 11.03 4.47
CA ARG A 24 -3.85 10.44 3.82
C ARG A 24 -4.19 11.14 2.51
N ALA A 25 -4.12 12.47 2.48
CA ALA A 25 -4.35 13.26 1.28
C ALA A 25 -3.29 13.01 0.20
N LEU A 26 -2.03 12.74 0.58
CA LEU A 26 -0.99 12.29 -0.34
C LEU A 26 -1.32 10.91 -0.91
N ALA A 27 -1.64 9.93 -0.05
CA ALA A 27 -2.00 8.56 -0.46
C ALA A 27 -3.18 8.54 -1.45
N ALA A 28 -4.20 9.38 -1.22
CA ALA A 28 -5.37 9.49 -2.09
C ALA A 28 -5.07 10.00 -3.52
N ARG A 29 -3.88 10.58 -3.76
CA ARG A 29 -3.46 11.06 -5.08
C ARG A 29 -2.58 10.03 -5.83
N VAL A 30 -2.16 8.96 -5.15
CA VAL A 30 -1.39 7.86 -5.74
C VAL A 30 -2.30 7.00 -6.58
N ASN A 31 -1.81 6.55 -7.74
CA ASN A 31 -2.62 5.79 -8.67
C ASN A 31 -3.05 4.45 -8.05
N ALA A 32 -4.35 4.26 -7.89
CA ALA A 32 -4.95 3.05 -7.36
C ALA A 32 -5.32 2.04 -8.46
N ASP A 33 -5.08 2.37 -9.73
CA ASP A 33 -5.34 1.46 -10.84
C ASP A 33 -4.49 0.20 -10.72
N ALA A 34 -5.17 -0.93 -10.81
CA ALA A 34 -4.56 -2.24 -10.97
C ALA A 34 -4.97 -2.80 -12.33
N THR A 35 -4.00 -3.35 -13.07
CA THR A 35 -4.25 -4.03 -14.34
C THR A 35 -4.66 -5.47 -14.09
N GLY A 36 -5.51 -6.00 -14.94
CA GLY A 36 -5.89 -7.41 -14.95
C GLY A 36 -7.24 -7.62 -15.64
N ARG A 37 -7.41 -8.76 -16.31
CA ARG A 37 -8.67 -9.12 -17.00
C ARG A 37 -9.75 -9.61 -16.04
N LEU A 38 -9.38 -10.31 -14.97
CA LEU A 38 -10.32 -10.83 -13.97
C LEU A 38 -10.34 -9.95 -12.73
N THR A 39 -11.49 -9.35 -12.41
CA THR A 39 -11.70 -8.67 -11.12
C THR A 39 -12.23 -9.67 -10.10
N VAL A 40 -11.50 -9.86 -9.01
CA VAL A 40 -11.92 -10.74 -7.91
C VAL A 40 -12.23 -9.90 -6.68
N LEU A 41 -13.45 -10.03 -6.15
CA LEU A 41 -13.85 -9.47 -4.87
C LEU A 41 -13.68 -10.56 -3.81
N TYR A 42 -12.81 -10.32 -2.83
CA TYR A 42 -12.45 -11.32 -1.85
C TYR A 42 -12.22 -10.69 -0.48
N SER A 43 -12.57 -11.42 0.57
CA SER A 43 -12.39 -10.98 1.96
C SER A 43 -12.38 -12.19 2.90
N GLY A 44 -11.95 -11.98 4.15
CA GLY A 44 -12.04 -12.98 5.20
C GLY A 44 -11.08 -14.17 5.08
N GLY A 45 -11.23 -15.09 6.03
CA GLY A 45 -10.56 -16.38 6.04
C GLY A 45 -11.32 -17.42 5.23
N VAL A 46 -10.57 -18.26 4.50
CA VAL A 46 -11.11 -19.34 3.67
C VAL A 46 -10.91 -20.72 4.28
N GLY A 47 -10.08 -20.80 5.33
CA GLY A 47 -9.77 -22.01 6.09
C GLY A 47 -8.82 -21.70 7.24
N LYS A 48 -8.48 -22.70 8.07
CA LYS A 48 -7.55 -22.50 9.20
C LYS A 48 -6.19 -21.98 8.71
N GLY A 49 -5.90 -20.73 9.03
CA GLY A 49 -4.63 -20.07 8.70
C GLY A 49 -4.50 -19.59 7.25
N VAL A 50 -5.54 -19.70 6.43
CA VAL A 50 -5.52 -19.25 5.02
C VAL A 50 -6.49 -18.10 4.86
N TRP A 51 -5.97 -16.99 4.33
CA TRP A 51 -6.72 -15.79 4.02
C TRP A 51 -6.98 -15.69 2.53
N SER A 52 -8.06 -15.00 2.15
CA SER A 52 -8.35 -14.74 0.74
C SER A 52 -7.19 -14.08 -0.02
N ASN A 53 -6.38 -13.26 0.67
CA ASN A 53 -5.13 -12.70 0.11
C ASN A 53 -4.11 -13.76 -0.29
N ASP A 54 -4.03 -14.88 0.44
CA ASP A 54 -3.07 -15.96 0.14
C ASP A 54 -3.44 -16.68 -1.16
N ILE A 55 -4.73 -16.91 -1.40
CA ILE A 55 -5.23 -17.45 -2.66
C ILE A 55 -4.88 -16.52 -3.82
N ILE A 56 -5.14 -15.22 -3.67
CA ILE A 56 -4.91 -14.23 -4.73
C ILE A 56 -3.43 -14.09 -5.05
N LYS A 57 -2.56 -14.14 -4.03
CA LYS A 57 -1.11 -14.23 -4.22
C LYS A 57 -0.72 -15.50 -4.99
N GLY A 58 -1.36 -16.63 -4.71
CA GLY A 58 -1.20 -17.87 -5.46
C GLY A 58 -1.57 -17.75 -6.94
N MET A 59 -2.76 -17.20 -7.25
CA MET A 59 -3.22 -16.96 -8.63
C MET A 59 -2.23 -16.06 -9.39
N VAL A 60 -1.78 -14.99 -8.73
CA VAL A 60 -0.75 -14.09 -9.27
C VAL A 60 0.56 -14.84 -9.57
N ALA A 61 1.02 -15.68 -8.63
CA ALA A 61 2.26 -16.45 -8.80
C ALA A 61 2.15 -17.50 -9.91
N ALA A 62 0.95 -18.02 -10.14
CA ALA A 62 0.64 -18.93 -11.25
C ALA A 62 0.53 -18.22 -12.62
N GLY A 63 0.66 -16.89 -12.67
CA GLY A 63 0.57 -16.11 -13.90
C GLY A 63 -0.85 -15.82 -14.36
N GLU A 64 -1.84 -15.97 -13.48
CA GLU A 64 -3.21 -15.62 -13.81
C GLU A 64 -3.38 -14.11 -13.97
N ASP A 65 -4.23 -13.72 -14.93
CA ASP A 65 -4.48 -12.33 -15.29
C ASP A 65 -5.55 -11.70 -14.37
N VAL A 66 -5.19 -11.56 -13.09
CA VAL A 66 -6.07 -11.06 -12.03
C VAL A 66 -5.74 -9.60 -11.72
N ARG A 67 -6.79 -8.78 -11.64
CA ARG A 67 -6.72 -7.41 -11.13
C ARG A 67 -6.61 -7.45 -9.62
N VAL A 68 -5.42 -7.12 -9.11
CA VAL A 68 -5.13 -7.12 -7.66
C VAL A 68 -4.81 -5.71 -7.20
N ILE A 69 -5.66 -5.14 -6.34
CA ILE A 69 -5.49 -3.78 -5.80
C ILE A 69 -4.12 -3.62 -5.11
N ASN A 70 -3.62 -4.67 -4.46
CA ASN A 70 -2.30 -4.69 -3.84
C ASN A 70 -1.12 -4.55 -4.83
N LYS A 71 -1.36 -4.63 -6.15
CA LYS A 71 -0.36 -4.33 -7.19
C LYS A 71 -0.42 -2.90 -7.73
N SER A 72 -1.34 -2.07 -7.23
CA SER A 72 -1.42 -0.66 -7.62
C SER A 72 -0.23 0.13 -7.05
N GLU A 73 0.05 1.29 -7.65
CA GLU A 73 1.04 2.23 -7.11
C GLU A 73 0.65 2.73 -5.71
N ALA A 74 -0.65 2.88 -5.44
CA ALA A 74 -1.16 3.25 -4.13
C ALA A 74 -0.84 2.19 -3.07
N ALA A 75 -1.04 0.90 -3.39
CA ALA A 75 -0.65 -0.18 -2.49
C ALA A 75 0.87 -0.21 -2.26
N ARG A 76 1.67 -0.11 -3.34
CA ARG A 76 3.15 -0.04 -3.24
C ARG A 76 3.61 1.11 -2.36
N PHE A 77 2.95 2.28 -2.46
CA PHE A 77 3.24 3.42 -1.61
C PHE A 77 2.89 3.14 -0.14
N MET A 78 1.68 2.66 0.13
CA MET A 78 1.21 2.41 1.51
C MET A 78 1.98 1.28 2.22
N GLU A 79 2.53 0.33 1.46
CA GLU A 79 3.37 -0.76 1.98
C GLU A 79 4.85 -0.35 2.13
N SER A 80 5.24 0.88 1.71
CA SER A 80 6.63 1.35 1.78
C SER A 80 7.07 1.73 3.20
N LYS A 81 8.37 1.55 3.49
CA LYS A 81 8.99 2.01 4.75
C LYS A 81 8.80 3.51 4.97
N ASP A 82 8.84 4.30 3.90
CA ASP A 82 8.70 5.75 3.96
C ASP A 82 7.30 6.18 4.37
N PHE A 83 6.28 5.52 3.83
CA PHE A 83 4.90 5.76 4.26
C PHE A 83 4.70 5.40 5.73
N TYR A 84 5.14 4.21 6.16
CA TYR A 84 5.05 3.81 7.57
C TYR A 84 5.78 4.79 8.49
N SER A 85 6.97 5.23 8.10
CA SER A 85 7.76 6.21 8.88
C SER A 85 7.06 7.56 8.98
N ALA A 86 6.45 8.04 7.88
CA ALA A 86 5.70 9.28 7.86
C ALA A 86 4.46 9.19 8.78
N VAL A 87 3.70 8.09 8.70
CA VAL A 87 2.52 7.85 9.55
C VAL A 87 2.91 7.79 11.02
N ALA A 88 3.94 7.01 11.36
CA ALA A 88 4.43 6.90 12.72
C ALA A 88 4.82 8.27 13.28
N LYS A 89 5.59 9.06 12.53
CA LYS A 89 5.97 10.43 12.90
C LYS A 89 4.76 11.33 13.11
N ALA A 90 3.76 11.29 12.22
CA ALA A 90 2.57 12.12 12.32
C ALA A 90 1.68 11.76 13.52
N HIS A 91 1.77 10.52 14.02
CA HIS A 91 1.08 10.08 15.24
C HIS A 91 1.95 10.17 16.50
N GLY A 92 3.20 10.65 16.39
CA GLY A 92 4.14 10.70 17.52
C GLY A 92 4.57 9.31 18.02
N ILE A 93 4.46 8.29 17.17
CA ILE A 93 4.85 6.91 17.47
C ILE A 93 6.33 6.72 17.09
N PRO A 94 7.15 6.06 17.92
CA PRO A 94 8.51 5.68 17.55
C PRO A 94 8.52 4.87 16.25
N VAL A 95 9.43 5.22 15.33
CA VAL A 95 9.69 4.42 14.13
C VAL A 95 10.57 3.23 14.54
N GLU A 96 10.03 2.29 15.31
CA GLU A 96 10.61 0.96 15.40
C GLU A 96 10.57 0.30 14.02
N PRO A 97 11.41 -0.70 13.70
CA PRO A 97 11.41 -1.32 12.38
C PRO A 97 10.07 -2.02 12.14
N LEU A 98 9.12 -1.30 11.55
CA LEU A 98 7.77 -1.76 11.23
C LEU A 98 7.74 -2.78 10.08
N ILE A 99 8.88 -3.30 9.65
CA ILE A 99 8.97 -4.31 8.59
C ILE A 99 10.08 -5.31 8.96
N ALA A 100 9.66 -6.51 9.38
CA ALA A 100 10.44 -7.73 9.25
C ALA A 100 10.14 -8.37 7.88
#